data_AF-A0A2V6RMN3-F1
#
_entry.id   AF-A0A2V6RMN3-F1
#
_cell.length_a   1.000
_cell.length_b   1.000
_cell.length_c   1.000
_cell.angle_alpha   90.00
_cell.angle_beta   90.00
_cell.angle_gamma   90.00
#
_symmetry.space_group_name_H-M   'P 1'
#
loop_
_entity.id
_entity.type
_entity.pdbx_description
1 polymer ?
#
loop_
_entity_poly.entity_id
_entity_poly.type
_entity_poly.pdbx_seq_one_letter_code
_entity_poly.pdbx_strand_id
1 'polypeptide(L)'
;PSLSLVTSTWPIAQIWRANQLDADTNTNVDLASGGVFLEVRRLGDDAVFRPLDPATHAFRSALSRQCCLAEATGAAFESDNAFELSQALRALFAEGFAVDYGMSSVDPTA
;
A
#
# COMPACT_ATOMS: atom_id res chain seq x y z
N PRO A 1 -13.92 -6.76 2.45
CA PRO A 1 -12.53 -6.77 1.96
C PRO A 1 -11.56 -6.39 3.10
N SER A 2 -10.71 -7.33 3.51
CA SER A 2 -9.71 -7.12 4.57
C SER A 2 -8.34 -6.80 3.95
N LEU A 3 -8.22 -5.57 3.44
CA LEU A 3 -6.95 -4.97 3.02
C LEU A 3 -6.65 -3.79 3.95
N SER A 4 -5.43 -3.75 4.47
CA SER A 4 -4.92 -2.66 5.29
C SER A 4 -3.59 -2.17 4.73
N LEU A 5 -3.45 -0.85 4.62
CA LEU A 5 -2.18 -0.20 4.32
C LEU A 5 -1.52 0.20 5.63
N VAL A 6 -0.28 -0.23 5.83
CA VAL A 6 0.46 -0.06 7.08
C VAL A 6 1.81 0.58 6.79
N THR A 7 2.15 1.60 7.56
CA THR A 7 3.48 2.20 7.59
C THR A 7 4.10 1.95 8.96
N SER A 8 5.37 1.60 8.99
CA SER A 8 6.12 1.38 10.22
C SER A 8 7.57 1.82 10.05
N THR A 9 8.18 2.35 11.11
CA THR A 9 9.63 2.64 11.17
C THR A 9 10.47 1.40 11.43
N TRP A 10 9.83 0.28 11.76
CA TRP A 10 10.43 -1.02 12.03
C TRP A 10 10.08 -2.03 10.94
N PRO A 11 10.91 -3.05 10.68
CA PRO A 11 10.68 -4.09 9.67
C PRO A 11 9.62 -5.10 10.13
N ILE A 12 8.40 -4.65 10.37
CA ILE A 12 7.33 -5.43 11.00
C ILE A 12 6.97 -6.70 10.22
N ALA A 13 7.15 -6.72 8.90
CA ALA A 13 6.95 -7.93 8.10
C ALA A 13 8.02 -9.00 8.39
N GLN A 14 9.26 -8.63 8.71
CA GLN A 14 10.30 -9.57 9.12
C GLN A 14 10.05 -10.05 10.55
N ILE A 15 9.73 -9.12 11.46
CA ILE A 15 9.38 -9.44 12.86
C ILE A 15 8.22 -10.42 12.91
N TRP A 16 7.14 -10.15 12.16
CA TRP A 16 5.98 -11.03 12.09
C TRP A 16 6.36 -12.42 11.57
N ARG A 17 7.08 -12.52 10.44
CA ARG A 17 7.52 -13.81 9.87
C ARG A 17 8.36 -14.63 10.85
N ALA A 18 9.26 -13.99 11.60
CA ALA A 18 10.11 -14.67 12.58
C ALA A 18 9.32 -15.21 13.81
N ASN A 19 8.08 -14.76 14.03
CA ASN A 19 7.23 -15.19 15.14
C ASN A 19 6.10 -16.14 14.71
N GLN A 20 6.15 -16.68 13.49
CA GLN A 20 5.21 -17.69 13.03
C GLN A 20 5.57 -19.07 13.61
N LEU A 21 4.56 -19.93 13.78
CA LEU A 21 4.72 -21.28 14.34
C LEU A 21 5.78 -22.12 13.59
N ASP A 22 5.87 -21.95 12.27
CA ASP A 22 6.77 -22.68 11.39
C ASP A 22 8.05 -21.89 11.03
N ALA A 23 8.34 -20.79 11.73
CA ALA A 23 9.50 -19.96 11.46
C ALA A 23 10.81 -20.66 11.86
N ASP A 24 11.87 -20.47 11.06
CA ASP A 24 13.21 -20.91 11.44
C ASP A 24 13.68 -20.10 12.67
N THR A 25 14.00 -20.80 13.75
CA THR A 25 14.54 -20.23 14.99
C THR A 25 15.84 -19.44 14.81
N ASN A 26 16.56 -19.65 13.71
CA ASN A 26 17.76 -18.89 13.36
C ASN A 26 17.49 -17.66 12.48
N THR A 27 16.22 -17.33 12.20
CA THR A 27 15.86 -16.14 11.42
C THR A 27 16.33 -14.89 12.15
N ASN A 28 17.35 -14.23 11.62
CA ASN A 28 17.82 -12.95 12.11
C ASN A 28 16.98 -11.81 11.50
N VAL A 29 16.37 -10.99 12.34
CA VAL A 29 15.63 -9.81 11.92
C VAL A 29 16.55 -8.60 11.97
N ASP A 30 16.85 -8.02 10.80
CA ASP A 30 17.63 -6.80 10.72
C ASP A 30 16.77 -5.57 11.04
N LEU A 31 16.78 -5.15 12.30
CA LEU A 31 16.06 -3.95 12.76
C LEU A 31 16.61 -2.66 12.15
N ALA A 32 17.86 -2.66 11.65
CA ALA A 32 18.48 -1.50 11.02
C ALA A 32 18.10 -1.33 9.54
N SER A 33 17.44 -2.34 8.93
CA SER A 33 16.92 -2.25 7.56
C SER A 33 15.89 -1.14 7.34
N GLY A 34 15.33 -0.61 8.44
CA GLY A 34 14.52 0.61 8.44
C GLY A 34 13.02 0.37 8.28
N GLY A 35 12.32 1.46 7.90
CA GLY A 35 10.88 1.48 7.80
C GLY A 35 10.33 0.74 6.58
N VAL A 36 9.07 0.33 6.66
CA VAL A 36 8.37 -0.41 5.61
C VAL A 36 7.00 0.20 5.33
N PHE A 37 6.62 0.16 4.07
CA PHE A 37 5.27 0.39 3.58
C PHE A 37 4.69 -0.94 3.15
N LEU A 38 3.56 -1.32 3.73
CA LEU A 38 3.00 -2.65 3.58
C LEU A 38 1.55 -2.58 3.17
N GLU A 39 1.20 -3.46 2.23
CA GLU A 39 -0.16 -3.92 2.09
C GLU A 39 -0.32 -5.26 2.80
N VAL A 40 -1.27 -5.29 3.73
CA VAL A 40 -1.60 -6.47 4.51
C VAL A 40 -2.99 -6.93 4.10
N ARG A 41 -3.10 -8.19 3.67
CA ARG A 41 -4.35 -8.77 3.21
C ARG A 41 -4.50 -10.20 3.67
N ARG A 42 -5.74 -10.63 3.86
CA ARG A 42 -6.05 -12.01 4.21
C ARG A 42 -6.22 -12.85 2.94
N LEU A 43 -5.53 -13.99 2.85
CA LEU A 43 -5.69 -15.00 1.81
C LEU A 43 -6.01 -16.34 2.48
N GLY A 44 -7.30 -16.70 2.52
CA GLY A 44 -7.76 -17.82 3.36
C GLY A 44 -7.55 -17.50 4.84
N ASP A 45 -6.78 -18.33 5.54
CA ASP A 45 -6.43 -18.13 6.95
C ASP A 45 -5.10 -17.37 7.13
N ASP A 46 -4.36 -17.13 6.04
CA ASP A 46 -3.04 -16.50 6.09
C ASP A 46 -3.12 -14.97 5.96
N ALA A 47 -2.27 -14.29 6.73
CA ALA A 47 -1.99 -12.87 6.53
C ALA A 47 -0.80 -12.72 5.57
N VAL A 48 -1.05 -12.10 4.42
CA VAL A 48 -0.02 -11.81 3.41
C VAL A 48 0.44 -10.36 3.58
N PHE A 49 1.74 -10.21 3.83
CA PHE A 49 2.42 -8.91 3.95
C PHE A 49 3.22 -8.64 2.68
N ARG A 50 2.72 -7.72 1.85
CA ARG A 50 3.36 -7.31 0.60
C ARG A 50 4.02 -5.95 0.79
N PRO A 51 5.36 -5.85 0.65
CA PRO A 51 6.05 -4.57 0.55
C PRO A 51 5.54 -3.76 -0.63
N LEU A 52 5.37 -2.47 -0.41
CA LEU A 52 5.14 -1.47 -1.43
C LEU A 52 6.29 -0.48 -1.43
N ASP A 53 6.60 0.07 -2.60
CA ASP A 53 7.41 1.28 -2.65
C ASP A 53 6.61 2.47 -2.04
N PRO A 54 7.32 3.53 -1.60
CA PRO A 54 6.69 4.69 -0.96
C PRO A 54 5.60 5.36 -1.82
N ALA A 55 5.82 5.50 -3.13
CA ALA A 55 4.91 6.20 -4.03
C ALA A 55 3.62 5.40 -4.27
N THR A 56 3.73 4.09 -4.51
CA THR A 56 2.56 3.20 -4.61
C THR A 56 1.76 3.19 -3.31
N HIS A 57 2.42 3.18 -2.15
CA HIS A 57 1.73 3.25 -0.87
C HIS A 57 1.02 4.59 -0.68
N ALA A 58 1.66 5.72 -1.01
CA ALA A 58 1.05 7.05 -0.94
C ALA A 58 -0.19 7.14 -1.84
N PHE A 59 -0.09 6.67 -3.08
CA PHE A 59 -1.19 6.60 -4.04
C PHE A 59 -2.37 5.78 -3.50
N ARG A 60 -2.14 4.52 -3.09
CA ARG A 60 -3.19 3.64 -2.56
C ARG A 60 -3.79 4.17 -1.26
N SER A 61 -2.98 4.83 -0.42
CA SER A 61 -3.43 5.44 0.85
C SER A 61 -4.33 6.64 0.63
N ALA A 62 -4.05 7.47 -0.38
CA ALA A 62 -4.93 8.59 -0.72
C ALA A 62 -6.28 8.08 -1.25
N LEU A 63 -6.27 7.07 -2.13
CA LEU A 63 -7.49 6.45 -2.63
C LEU A 63 -8.33 5.80 -1.51
N SER A 64 -7.69 5.12 -0.55
CA SER A 64 -8.41 4.51 0.58
C SER A 64 -9.04 5.53 1.53
N ARG A 65 -8.51 6.77 1.54
CA ARG A 65 -9.09 7.92 2.24
C ARG A 65 -10.14 8.67 1.41
N GLN A 66 -10.54 8.12 0.26
CA GLN A 66 -11.51 8.70 -0.67
C GLN A 66 -11.07 10.05 -1.29
N CYS A 67 -9.77 10.33 -1.34
CA CYS A 67 -9.25 11.44 -2.14
C CYS A 67 -9.50 11.18 -3.63
N CYS A 68 -9.58 12.25 -4.42
CA CYS A 68 -9.74 12.12 -5.86
C CYS A 68 -8.45 11.61 -6.52
N LEU A 69 -8.57 11.13 -7.76
CA LEU A 69 -7.44 10.57 -8.50
C LEU A 69 -6.28 11.59 -8.65
N ALA A 70 -6.59 12.87 -8.81
CA ALA A 70 -5.59 13.93 -8.93
C ALA A 70 -4.77 14.09 -7.64
N GLU A 71 -5.43 14.13 -6.48
CA GLU A 71 -4.76 14.21 -5.17
C GLU A 71 -3.92 12.96 -4.90
N ALA A 72 -4.46 11.78 -5.20
CA ALA A 72 -3.73 10.53 -5.03
C ALA A 72 -2.47 10.47 -5.91
N THR A 73 -2.59 10.92 -7.16
CA THR A 73 -1.47 11.01 -8.09
C THR A 73 -0.43 12.02 -7.60
N GLY A 74 -0.87 13.17 -7.09
CA GLY A 74 0.00 14.17 -6.48
C GLY A 74 0.81 13.62 -5.32
N ALA A 75 0.16 12.92 -4.38
CA ALA A 75 0.81 12.30 -3.23
C ALA A 75 1.88 11.26 -3.64
N ALA A 76 1.64 10.54 -4.75
CA ALA A 76 2.61 9.60 -5.29
C ALA A 76 3.84 10.32 -5.88
N PHE A 77 3.63 11.37 -6.67
CA PHE A 77 4.71 12.17 -7.26
C PHE A 77 5.53 12.95 -6.23
N GLU A 78 4.91 13.40 -5.13
CA GLU A 78 5.62 13.99 -3.99
C GLU A 78 6.58 12.99 -3.34
N SER A 79 6.23 11.71 -3.36
CA SER A 79 7.06 10.64 -2.82
C SER A 79 8.15 10.18 -3.79
N ASP A 80 7.83 10.06 -5.08
CA ASP A 80 8.78 9.69 -6.13
C ASP A 80 8.34 10.31 -7.47
N ASN A 81 9.19 11.14 -8.06
CA ASN A 81 8.88 11.81 -9.32
C ASN A 81 8.87 10.86 -10.53
N ALA A 82 9.40 9.65 -10.38
CA ALA A 82 9.39 8.59 -11.40
C ALA A 82 8.14 7.69 -11.32
N PHE A 83 7.13 8.06 -10.52
CA PHE A 83 5.91 7.28 -10.36
C PHE A 83 5.13 7.10 -11.68
N GLU A 84 4.87 5.85 -12.04
CA GLU A 84 4.15 5.47 -13.26
C GLU A 84 2.65 5.24 -13.00
N LEU A 85 1.85 6.32 -13.11
CA LEU A 85 0.40 6.28 -12.85
C LEU A 85 -0.33 5.16 -13.63
N SER A 86 0.00 5.01 -14.92
CA SER A 86 -0.63 3.99 -15.78
C SER A 86 -0.41 2.57 -15.26
N GLN A 87 0.79 2.29 -14.73
CA GLN A 87 1.11 0.99 -14.15
C GLN A 87 0.37 0.79 -12.82
N ALA A 88 0.32 1.82 -11.98
CA ALA A 88 -0.39 1.78 -10.70
C ALA A 88 -1.90 1.55 -10.85
N LEU A 89 -2.54 2.22 -11.81
CA LEU A 89 -3.95 2.00 -12.15
C LEU A 89 -4.20 0.59 -12.67
N ARG A 90 -3.35 0.10 -13.58
CA ARG A 90 -3.45 -1.27 -14.09
C ARG A 90 -3.37 -2.30 -12.95
N ALA A 91 -2.46 -2.09 -11.99
CA ALA A 91 -2.32 -2.97 -10.83
C ALA A 91 -3.58 -2.94 -9.95
N LEU A 92 -4.13 -1.76 -9.66
CA LEU A 92 -5.38 -1.60 -8.89
C LEU A 92 -6.55 -2.40 -9.48
N PHE A 93 -6.75 -2.31 -10.80
CA PHE A 93 -7.82 -3.03 -11.48
C PHE A 93 -7.55 -4.53 -11.55
N ALA A 94 -6.33 -4.94 -11.89
CA ALA A 94 -5.96 -6.35 -11.94
C ALA A 94 -6.10 -7.05 -10.58
N GLU A 95 -5.86 -6.32 -9.49
CA GLU A 95 -5.98 -6.82 -8.12
C GLU A 95 -7.41 -6.72 -7.56
N GLY A 96 -8.34 -6.09 -8.30
CA GLY A 96 -9.74 -5.94 -7.89
C GLY A 96 -9.95 -4.98 -6.72
N PHE A 97 -9.03 -4.03 -6.51
CA PHE A 97 -9.09 -3.07 -5.41
C PHE A 97 -9.92 -1.83 -5.73
N ALA A 98 -10.10 -1.52 -7.00
CA ALA A 98 -11.08 -0.52 -7.44
C ALA A 98 -12.46 -1.17 -7.57
N VAL A 99 -13.39 -0.77 -6.69
CA VAL A 99 -14.74 -1.36 -6.61
C VAL A 99 -15.86 -0.38 -6.96
N ASP A 100 -15.56 0.91 -7.01
CA ASP A 100 -16.50 1.98 -7.36
C ASP A 100 -15.74 3.21 -7.89
N TYR A 101 -16.44 4.13 -8.55
CA TYR A 101 -15.91 5.41 -8.98
C TYR A 101 -16.97 6.52 -8.86
N GLY A 102 -16.51 7.73 -8.49
CA GLY A 102 -17.33 8.93 -8.44
C GLY A 102 -16.74 10.02 -9.32
N MET A 103 -17.59 10.83 -9.93
CA MET A 103 -17.18 12.05 -10.61
C MET A 103 -17.26 13.20 -9.61
N SER A 104 -16.14 13.86 -9.33
CA SER A 104 -16.18 15.13 -8.62
C SER A 104 -16.93 16.13 -9.49
N SER A 105 -18.11 16.58 -9.03
CA SER A 105 -18.80 17.70 -9.66
C SER A 105 -17.92 18.93 -9.50
N VAL A 106 -17.25 19.34 -10.57
CA VAL A 106 -16.71 20.70 -10.66
C VAL A 106 -17.94 21.59 -10.81
N ASP A 107 -18.33 22.29 -9.74
CA ASP A 107 -19.33 23.35 -9.84
C ASP A 107 -18.80 24.39 -10.84
N PRO A 108 -19.46 24.63 -11.99
CA PRO A 108 -18.97 25.53 -13.03
C PRO A 108 -19.21 27.02 -12.69
N THR A 109 -19.50 27.35 -11.43
CA THR A 109 -19.74 28.72 -10.97
C THR A 109 -18.82 29.03 -9.78
N ALA A 110 -17.59 29.42 -10.11
CA ALA A 110 -16.70 30.21 -9.27
C ALA A 110 -16.34 31.49 -10.03
#